data_AF-A0A1G3FTD6-F1
#
_entry.id   AF-A0A1G3FTD6-F1
#
_cell.length_a   1.000
_cell.length_b   1.000
_cell.length_c   1.000
_cell.angle_alpha   90.00
_cell.angle_beta   90.00
_cell.angle_gamma   90.00
#
_symmetry.space_group_name_H-M   'P 1'
#
loop_
_entity.id
_entity.type
_entity.pdbx_description
1 polymer ?
#
loop_
_entity_poly.entity_id
_entity_poly.type
_entity_poly.pdbx_seq_one_letter_code
_entity_poly.pdbx_strand_id
1 'polypeptide(L)' 'MKIVLSQDEVLSALRAWITETGLAADRMAITLHSSRPRGSEAPVFTAEVDEIAERPDRPASPRRRKAVEPEPTADAPGQ' A
#
# COMPACT_ATOMS: atom_id res chain seq x y z
N MET A 1 28.18 26.30 5.97
CA MET A 1 26.72 26.52 5.95
C MET A 1 26.04 25.27 6.47
N LYS A 2 25.04 25.39 7.36
CA LYS A 2 24.23 24.26 7.84
C LYS A 2 22.84 24.38 7.25
N ILE A 3 22.39 23.35 6.53
CA ILE A 3 21.00 23.23 6.08
C ILE A 3 20.25 22.49 7.18
N VAL A 4 19.18 23.10 7.69
CA VAL A 4 18.29 22.50 8.69
C VAL A 4 16.98 22.21 7.98
N LEU A 5 16.58 20.95 7.94
CA LEU A 5 15.31 20.50 7.38
C LEU A 5 14.42 20.00 8.52
N SER A 6 13.14 20.33 8.45
CA SER A 6 12.12 19.69 9.29
C SER A 6 11.88 18.25 8.84
N GLN A 7 11.27 17.45 9.72
CA GLN A 7 10.91 16.08 9.39
C GLN A 7 9.94 15.99 8.21
N ASP A 8 8.96 16.90 8.13
CA ASP A 8 8.02 16.99 7.01
C ASP A 8 8.72 17.30 5.68
N GLU A 9 9.71 18.19 5.68
CA GLU A 9 10.51 18.48 4.49
C GLU A 9 11.32 17.26 4.04
N VAL A 10 11.90 16.50 4.98
CA VAL A 10 12.59 15.25 4.67
C VAL A 10 11.64 14.22 4.08
N LEU A 11 10.46 14.04 4.66
CA LEU A 11 9.45 13.10 4.16
C LEU A 11 8.91 13.52 2.78
N SER A 12 8.67 14.82 2.58
CA SER A 12 8.22 15.37 1.29
C SER A 12 9.27 15.15 0.20
N ALA A 13 10.54 15.43 0.49
CA ALA A 13 11.64 15.18 -0.45
C ALA A 13 11.79 13.69 -0.78
N LEU A 14 11.64 12.82 0.22
CA LEU A 14 11.72 11.37 0.01
C LEU A 14 10.57 10.86 -0.88
N ARG A 15 9.33 11.33 -0.64
CA ARG A 15 8.17 10.97 -1.47
C ARG A 15 8.33 11.44 -2.91
N ALA A 16 8.85 12.64 -3.12
CA ALA A 16 9.12 13.15 -4.46
C ALA A 16 10.15 12.26 -5.18
N TRP A 17 11.25 11.92 -4.53
CA TRP A 17 12.26 11.02 -5.09
C TRP A 17 11.73 9.61 -5.40
N ILE A 18 10.93 9.01 -4.50
CA ILE A 18 10.27 7.72 -4.75
C ILE A 18 9.37 7.81 -5.99
N THR A 19 8.60 8.89 -6.12
CA THR A 19 7.74 9.13 -7.29
C THR A 19 8.56 9.25 -8.58
N GLU A 20 9.72 9.90 -8.54
CA GLU A 20 10.62 10.02 -9.68
C GLU A 20 11.20 8.68 -10.14
N THR A 21 11.33 7.69 -9.24
CA THR A 21 11.72 6.31 -9.61
C THR A 21 10.60 5.49 -10.26
N GLY A 22 9.40 6.07 -10.41
CA GLY A 22 8.24 5.43 -11.00
C GLY A 22 7.41 4.59 -10.02
N LEU A 23 7.75 4.64 -8.72
CA LEU A 23 6.98 4.00 -7.66
C LEU A 23 5.86 4.92 -7.16
N ALA A 24 4.69 4.35 -6.90
CA ALA A 24 3.58 5.08 -6.29
C ALA A 24 3.89 5.37 -4.81
N ALA A 25 4.37 6.58 -4.50
CA ALA A 25 4.79 6.96 -3.15
C ALA A 25 3.66 6.88 -2.09
N ASP A 26 2.39 6.90 -2.50
CA ASP A 26 1.22 6.67 -1.66
C ASP A 26 1.04 5.19 -1.27
N ARG A 27 1.61 4.27 -2.04
CA ARG A 27 1.63 2.83 -1.77
C ARG A 27 2.86 2.37 -1.01
N MET A 28 3.70 3.30 -0.58
CA MET A 28 4.93 3.01 0.15
C MET A 28 4.77 3.37 1.63
N ALA A 29 5.13 2.44 2.52
CA ALA A 29 5.33 2.71 3.93
C ALA A 29 6.77 3.19 4.13
N ILE A 30 6.92 4.40 4.67
CA ILE A 30 8.24 5.02 4.92
C ILE A 30 8.48 5.04 6.43
N THR A 31 9.49 4.33 6.89
CA THR A 31 9.95 4.38 8.27
C THR A 31 11.23 5.19 8.35
N LEU A 32 11.20 6.32 9.07
CA LEU A 32 12.36 7.20 9.24
C LEU A 32 13.02 6.93 10.59
N HIS A 33 14.27 6.46 10.55
CA HIS A 33 15.12 6.29 11.72
C HIS A 33 16.05 7.50 11.87
N SER A 34 16.18 8.00 13.10
CA SER A 34 17.19 9.01 13.43
C SER A 34 18.22 8.39 14.38
N SER A 35 19.49 8.58 14.08
CA SER A 35 20.59 8.17 14.94
C SER A 35 21.57 9.33 15.11
N ARG A 36 22.27 9.37 16.24
CA ARG A 36 23.38 10.31 16.45
C ARG A 36 24.66 9.53 16.65
N PRO A 37 25.42 9.23 15.57
CA PRO A 37 26.68 8.52 15.66
C PRO A 37 27.63 9.23 16.63
N ARG A 38 28.41 8.45 17.38
CA ARG A 38 29.38 9.00 18.33
C ARG A 38 30.44 9.80 17.56
N GLY A 39 30.65 11.06 17.96
CA GLY A 39 31.55 11.98 17.25
C GLY A 39 30.93 12.72 16.07
N SER A 40 29.64 12.50 15.75
CA SER A 40 28.91 13.31 14.79
C SER A 40 28.22 14.48 15.48
N GLU A 41 28.42 15.69 14.97
CA GLU A 41 27.74 16.91 15.44
C GLU A 41 26.27 16.98 14.99
N ALA A 42 25.88 16.20 13.97
CA ALA A 42 24.54 16.20 13.40
C ALA A 42 23.85 14.82 13.53
N PRO A 43 22.51 14.79 13.69
CA PRO A 43 21.75 13.56 13.55
C PRO A 43 21.83 13.06 12.10
N VAL A 44 21.94 11.75 11.95
CA VAL A 44 21.85 11.04 10.67
C VAL A 44 20.46 10.44 10.59
N PHE A 45 19.79 10.63 9.45
CA PHE A 45 18.48 10.05 9.17
C PHE A 45 18.63 8.95 8.13
N THR A 46 18.06 7.78 8.41
CA THR A 46 17.98 6.64 7.49
C THR A 46 16.51 6.35 7.25
N ALA A 47 16.10 6.14 6.00
CA ALA A 47 14.73 5.80 5.67
C ALA A 47 14.67 4.36 5.13
N GLU A 48 13.78 3.55 5.69
CA GLU A 48 13.35 2.26 5.14
C GLU A 48 12.04 2.49 4.37
N VAL A 49 11.96 1.95 3.15
CA VAL A 49 10.81 2.13 2.27
C VAL A 49 10.32 0.75 1.86
N ASP A 50 9.15 0.38 2.37
CA ASP A 50 8.50 -0.89 2.07
C ASP A 50 7.28 -0.65 1.18
N GLU A 51 7.08 -1.52 0.20
CA GLU A 51 5.83 -1.55 -0.54
C GLU A 51 4.72 -2.06 0.37
N ILE A 52 3.63 -1.30 0.47
CA ILE A 52 2.39 -1.77 1.07
C ILE A 52 1.87 -2.85 0.13
N ALA A 53 2.19 -4.10 0.43
CA ALA A 53 1.64 -5.25 -0.28
C ALA A 53 0.12 -5.07 -0.29
N GLU A 54 -0.46 -4.93 -1.48
CA GLU A 54 -1.88 -5.06 -1.68
C GLU A 54 -2.24 -6.41 -1.06
N ARG A 55 -2.87 -6.40 0.12
CA ARG A 55 -3.55 -7.60 0.57
C ARG A 55 -4.48 -7.91 -0.59
N PRO A 56 -4.36 -9.08 -1.24
CA PRO A 56 -5.40 -9.48 -2.16
C PRO A 56 -6.67 -9.43 -1.32
N ASP A 57 -7.56 -8.51 -1.66
CA ASP A 57 -8.90 -8.43 -1.13
C ASP A 57 -9.38 -9.86 -1.24
N ARG A 58 -9.39 -10.59 -0.10
CA ARG A 58 -9.70 -12.02 -0.14
C ARG A 58 -11.05 -12.03 -0.84
N PRO A 59 -11.20 -12.69 -2.01
CA PRO A 59 -12.54 -12.93 -2.49
C PRO A 59 -13.22 -13.64 -1.33
N ALA A 60 -14.21 -12.97 -0.74
CA ALA A 60 -15.09 -13.58 0.24
C ALA A 60 -15.46 -14.91 -0.39
N SER A 61 -15.04 -16.01 0.25
CA SER A 61 -15.00 -17.32 -0.39
C SER A 61 -16.28 -17.54 -1.21
N PRO A 62 -16.19 -17.96 -2.49
CA PRO A 62 -17.37 -18.37 -3.22
C PRO A 62 -17.92 -19.58 -2.46
N ARG A 63 -18.97 -19.37 -1.65
CA ARG A 63 -19.61 -20.42 -0.88
C ARG A 63 -20.02 -21.51 -1.87
N ARG A 64 -19.26 -22.61 -1.89
CA ARG A 64 -19.58 -23.82 -2.65
C ARG A 64 -20.95 -24.35 -2.19
N ARG A 65 -21.81 -24.66 -3.18
CA ARG A 65 -23.03 -25.51 -3.13
C ARG A 65 -24.26 -24.83 -2.50
N LYS A 66 -25.42 -24.77 -3.14
CA LYS A 66 -26.05 -25.71 -4.08
C LYS A 66 -26.50 -25.05 -5.38
N ALA A 67 -26.37 -25.80 -6.48
CA ALA A 67 -27.22 -25.62 -7.64
C ALA A 67 -28.67 -25.85 -7.20
N VAL A 68 -29.51 -24.82 -7.34
CA VAL A 68 -30.95 -25.01 -7.52
C VAL A 68 -31.09 -25.47 -8.96
N GLU A 69 -31.58 -26.70 -9.14
CA GLU A 69 -31.98 -27.19 -10.46
C GLU A 69 -33.02 -26.21 -11.04
N PRO A 70 -32.88 -25.75 -12.29
CA PRO A 70 -33.95 -25.01 -12.94
C PRO A 70 -35.13 -25.98 -13.11
N GLU A 71 -36.24 -25.75 -12.41
CA GLU A 71 -37.51 -26.37 -12.76
C GLU A 71 -37.81 -26.02 -14.22
N PRO A 72 -37.93 -26.98 -15.15
CA PRO A 72 -38.51 -26.70 -16.44
C PRO A 72 -40.02 -26.57 -16.21
N THR A 73 -40.51 -25.36 -15.96
CA THR A 73 -41.92 -25.06 -16.18
C THR A 73 -42.17 -25.18 -17.68
N ALA A 74 -42.47 -26.40 -18.12
CA ALA A 74 -43.09 -26.64 -19.38
C ALA A 74 -44.44 -25.91 -19.36
N ASP A 75 -44.48 -24.80 -20.09
CA ASP A 75 -45.68 -24.13 -20.51
C ASP A 75 -46.52 -25.16 -21.29
N ALA A 76 -47.60 -25.64 -20.69
CA ALA A 76 -48.65 -26.33 -21.42
C ALA A 76 -49.70 -25.27 -21.80
N PRO A 77 -49.86 -24.93 -23.09
CA PRO A 77 -50.85 -23.97 -23.54
C PRO A 77 -52.27 -24.48 -23.30
N GLY A 78 -53.19 -23.54 -23.06
CA GLY A 78 -54.55 -23.81 -22.62
C GLY A 78 -55.45 -24.55 -23.60
N GLN A 79 -56.50 -25.11 -23.00
CA GLN A 79 -57.69 -25.77 -23.57
C GLN A 79 -57.50 -27.17 -24.15
#